data_AF-R4G537-F1
#
_entry.id   AF-R4G537-F1
#
_cell.length_a   1.000
_cell.length_b   1.000
_cell.length_c   1.000
_cell.angle_alpha   90.00
_cell.angle_beta   90.00
_cell.angle_gamma   90.00
#
_symmetry.space_group_name_H-M   'P 1'
#
loop_
_entity.id
_entity.type
_entity.pdbx_description
1 polymer ?
#
loop_
_entity_poly.entity_id
_entity_poly.type
_entity_poly.pdbx_seq_one_letter_code
_entity_poly.pdbx_strand_id
1 'polypeptide(L)'
;NENRQQYYLHQFASYQPDLNYHNPKVLEEIKNVMRYWLDIEQWYQRRVDAVPFLVEIRIVSEDQIQGCTDVNSYNCFRHDKTKNLKETYNILRELGTVFEENKYKDQPRKLFLEAYTTLNDTIKYYSKHATPFNFNLLLLTRDVNATEVEKLLKDWTDVLPKENRTIWVTGNHDNPRIGTKMGEDMIDAVSMLSFMAPGNTVTYYGEEIGMVDTYMGRNYKSDPRNPERTPMQWNSNTSAGFSNITKTWLPVNPNYWDINQEKEAADKKSHLTIYKSLVELQNDIIEDSNYTTHILAPYVFALKRANHLLVINLDDRDQEVNLTKIHDLQATLKVRISSLNAAVTEGDEIKIADKLWMRPRSGVILYNSAVMNTISILLIIGLSFLHSLI
;
A
#
# COMPACT_ATOMS: atom_id res chain seq x y z
N ASN A 1 27.13 -3.75 -28.11
CA ASN A 1 28.27 -4.24 -27.31
C ASN A 1 29.48 -4.36 -28.22
N GLU A 2 30.49 -3.51 -28.02
CA GLU A 2 31.66 -3.42 -28.91
C GLU A 2 32.54 -4.68 -28.87
N ASN A 3 32.66 -5.35 -27.73
CA ASN A 3 33.48 -6.56 -27.63
C ASN A 3 32.82 -7.76 -28.34
N ARG A 4 31.50 -7.88 -28.23
CA ARG A 4 30.72 -8.99 -28.79
C ARG A 4 30.24 -8.73 -30.22
N GLN A 5 30.32 -7.47 -30.69
CA GLN A 5 29.77 -7.03 -31.98
C GLN A 5 28.28 -7.39 -32.17
N GLN A 6 27.52 -7.35 -31.07
CA GLN A 6 26.09 -7.65 -31.04
C GLN A 6 25.34 -6.65 -30.14
N TYR A 7 24.04 -6.50 -30.40
CA TYR A 7 23.12 -5.86 -29.47
C TYR A 7 22.75 -6.84 -28.35
N TYR A 8 22.40 -6.30 -27.19
CA TYR A 8 21.75 -7.03 -26.10
C TYR A 8 20.49 -6.26 -25.72
N LEU A 9 19.49 -6.97 -25.21
CA LEU A 9 18.25 -6.36 -24.76
C LEU A 9 18.45 -5.70 -23.39
N HIS A 10 17.87 -4.52 -23.22
CA HIS A 10 17.64 -3.88 -21.92
C HIS A 10 16.26 -3.20 -21.96
N GLN A 11 15.34 -3.62 -21.09
CA GLN A 11 14.00 -3.02 -20.94
C GLN A 11 14.07 -1.70 -20.15
N PHE A 12 15.07 -1.59 -19.27
CA PHE A 12 15.32 -0.43 -18.43
C PHE A 12 16.61 0.29 -18.88
N ALA A 13 17.53 0.58 -17.96
CA ALA A 13 18.77 1.26 -18.30
C ALA A 13 19.73 0.34 -19.06
N SER A 14 20.62 0.92 -19.89
CA SER A 14 21.59 0.16 -20.68
C SER A 14 22.56 -0.68 -19.84
N TYR A 15 22.76 -0.34 -18.56
CA TYR A 15 23.56 -1.11 -17.61
C TYR A 15 22.78 -2.24 -16.90
N GLN A 16 21.50 -2.45 -17.25
CA GLN A 16 20.63 -3.51 -16.76
C GLN A 16 20.27 -4.47 -17.91
N PRO A 17 21.20 -5.32 -18.39
CA PRO A 17 20.91 -6.26 -19.47
C PRO A 17 19.89 -7.31 -19.02
N ASP A 18 18.87 -7.58 -19.84
CA ASP A 18 17.84 -8.57 -19.54
C ASP A 18 18.39 -9.99 -19.54
N LEU A 19 17.96 -10.76 -18.53
CA LEU A 19 18.25 -12.18 -18.45
C LEU A 19 17.33 -12.96 -19.40
N ASN A 20 17.90 -13.94 -20.11
CA ASN A 20 17.15 -14.74 -21.07
C ASN A 20 16.44 -15.92 -20.40
N TYR A 21 15.21 -15.73 -19.93
CA TYR A 21 14.42 -16.77 -19.25
C TYR A 21 13.98 -17.94 -20.14
N HIS A 22 14.13 -17.86 -21.47
CA HIS A 22 14.00 -19.03 -22.35
C HIS A 22 15.13 -20.04 -22.17
N ASN A 23 16.24 -19.66 -21.52
CA ASN A 23 17.32 -20.59 -21.16
C ASN A 23 17.01 -21.20 -19.78
N PRO A 24 16.73 -22.51 -19.68
CA PRO A 24 16.36 -23.14 -18.40
C PRO A 24 17.45 -23.02 -17.33
N LYS A 25 18.72 -22.86 -17.73
CA LYS A 25 19.82 -22.61 -16.78
C LYS A 25 19.65 -21.27 -16.06
N VAL A 26 19.11 -20.24 -16.72
CA VAL A 26 18.86 -18.93 -16.10
C VAL A 26 17.82 -19.08 -15.00
N LEU A 27 16.70 -19.76 -15.27
CA LEU A 27 15.67 -19.99 -14.27
C LEU A 27 16.19 -20.80 -13.08
N GLU A 28 16.98 -21.85 -13.33
CA GLU A 28 17.58 -22.63 -12.24
C GLU A 28 18.54 -21.79 -11.39
N GLU A 29 19.35 -20.91 -12.00
CA GLU A 29 20.20 -20.01 -11.23
C GLU A 29 19.41 -19.00 -10.40
N ILE A 30 18.27 -18.50 -10.92
CA ILE A 30 17.38 -17.64 -10.13
C ILE A 30 16.76 -18.41 -8.95
N LYS A 31 16.42 -19.69 -9.12
CA LYS A 31 16.01 -20.56 -8.00
C LYS A 31 17.15 -20.75 -7.00
N ASN A 32 18.39 -20.93 -7.45
CA ASN A 32 19.56 -21.02 -6.56
C ASN A 32 19.77 -19.75 -5.74
N VAL A 33 19.64 -18.58 -6.36
CA VAL A 33 19.67 -17.28 -5.67
C VAL A 33 18.55 -17.21 -4.62
N MET A 34 17.34 -17.63 -4.98
CA MET A 34 16.22 -17.69 -4.06
C MET A 34 16.53 -18.59 -2.85
N ARG A 35 16.99 -19.83 -3.08
CA ARG A 35 17.41 -20.77 -2.02
C ARG A 35 18.47 -20.18 -1.09
N TYR A 36 19.53 -19.60 -1.66
CA TYR A 36 20.60 -18.94 -0.89
C TYR A 36 20.04 -17.94 0.12
N TRP A 37 19.13 -17.07 -0.33
CA TRP A 37 18.54 -16.09 0.58
C TRP A 37 17.54 -16.73 1.55
N LEU A 38 16.80 -17.78 1.16
CA LEU A 38 15.84 -18.44 2.05
C LEU A 38 16.52 -19.23 3.19
N ASP A 39 17.80 -19.57 3.01
CA ASP A 39 18.65 -20.18 4.03
C ASP A 39 19.10 -19.22 5.12
N ILE A 40 18.94 -17.91 4.90
CA ILE A 40 19.13 -16.89 5.93
C ILE A 40 17.82 -16.75 6.68
N GLU A 41 17.82 -17.07 7.98
CA GLU A 41 16.61 -17.19 8.80
C GLU A 41 15.67 -15.98 8.63
N GLN A 42 16.17 -14.75 8.70
CA GLN A 42 15.30 -13.55 8.66
C GLN A 42 14.61 -13.30 7.30
N TRP A 43 14.99 -14.02 6.25
CA TRP A 43 14.65 -13.70 4.86
C TRP A 43 13.62 -14.70 4.32
N TYR A 44 12.45 -14.76 4.95
CA TYR A 44 11.46 -15.81 4.69
C TYR A 44 10.71 -15.72 3.34
N GLN A 45 10.55 -14.50 2.81
CA GLN A 45 9.68 -14.19 1.66
C GLN A 45 10.40 -13.24 0.68
N ARG A 46 9.92 -13.11 -0.56
CA ARG A 46 10.58 -12.28 -1.59
C ARG A 46 9.61 -11.34 -2.28
N ARG A 47 10.00 -10.07 -2.41
CA ARG A 47 9.45 -9.19 -3.45
C ARG A 47 10.17 -9.48 -4.76
N VAL A 48 9.43 -9.70 -5.84
CA VAL A 48 9.98 -9.88 -7.20
C VAL A 48 9.62 -8.63 -8.00
N ASP A 49 10.66 -7.93 -8.43
CA ASP A 49 10.61 -6.65 -9.14
C ASP A 49 10.29 -6.86 -10.62
N ALA A 50 9.62 -5.89 -11.25
CA ALA A 50 9.45 -5.79 -12.69
C ALA A 50 8.90 -7.06 -13.39
N VAL A 51 8.02 -7.81 -12.73
CA VAL A 51 7.62 -9.14 -13.25
C VAL A 51 6.94 -9.13 -14.62
N PRO A 52 6.25 -8.06 -15.10
CA PRO A 52 5.71 -8.03 -16.45
C PRO A 52 6.76 -8.25 -17.55
N PHE A 53 8.03 -7.96 -17.29
CA PHE A 53 9.09 -7.89 -18.30
C PHE A 53 9.99 -9.14 -18.36
N LEU A 54 9.66 -10.26 -17.71
CA LEU A 54 10.55 -11.43 -17.65
C LEU A 54 10.78 -12.11 -19.02
N VAL A 55 9.87 -11.95 -19.97
CA VAL A 55 9.91 -12.65 -21.27
C VAL A 55 9.43 -11.74 -22.38
N GLU A 56 10.14 -11.79 -23.51
CA GLU A 56 9.80 -11.11 -24.75
C GLU A 56 9.70 -12.07 -25.94
N ILE A 57 8.96 -11.65 -26.97
CA ILE A 57 8.98 -12.29 -28.29
C ILE A 57 10.26 -11.85 -29.02
N ARG A 58 11.09 -12.82 -29.40
CA ARG A 58 12.37 -12.54 -30.07
C ARG A 58 12.17 -12.00 -31.49
N ILE A 59 12.93 -10.96 -31.85
CA ILE A 59 13.09 -10.46 -33.25
C ILE A 59 11.78 -9.90 -33.82
N VAL A 60 10.96 -9.23 -33.00
CA VAL A 60 9.76 -8.53 -33.49
C VAL A 60 9.74 -7.12 -32.91
N SER A 61 9.47 -6.13 -33.76
CA SER A 61 9.26 -4.74 -33.33
C SER A 61 7.84 -4.58 -32.77
N GLU A 62 7.70 -3.68 -31.80
CA GLU A 62 6.39 -3.33 -31.24
C GLU A 62 5.60 -2.42 -32.16
N ASP A 63 4.28 -2.56 -32.10
CA ASP A 63 3.40 -1.77 -32.96
C ASP A 63 3.23 -0.38 -32.33
N GLN A 64 3.53 0.65 -33.11
CA GLN A 64 3.34 2.04 -32.68
C GLN A 64 1.84 2.35 -32.56
N ILE A 65 1.45 3.05 -31.49
CA ILE A 65 0.07 3.49 -31.26
C ILE A 65 -0.29 4.55 -32.31
N GLN A 66 -1.43 4.35 -32.98
CA GLN A 66 -1.94 5.27 -33.99
C GLN A 66 -2.05 6.70 -33.42
N GLY A 67 -1.45 7.66 -34.10
CA GLY A 67 -1.45 9.08 -33.71
C GLY A 67 -0.30 9.50 -32.79
N CYS A 68 0.47 8.56 -32.25
CA CYS A 68 1.70 8.87 -31.52
C CYS A 68 2.85 8.98 -32.53
N THR A 69 3.62 10.06 -32.52
CA THR A 69 4.67 10.32 -33.52
C THR A 69 6.09 10.27 -32.96
N ASP A 70 6.25 10.27 -31.63
CA ASP A 70 7.56 10.21 -30.98
C ASP A 70 8.05 8.76 -30.90
N VAL A 71 8.93 8.39 -31.83
CA VAL A 71 9.53 7.06 -31.90
C VAL A 71 10.48 6.73 -30.73
N ASN A 72 10.86 7.72 -29.92
CA ASN A 72 11.68 7.51 -28.73
C ASN A 72 10.86 7.45 -27.44
N SER A 73 9.55 7.69 -27.51
CA SER A 73 8.67 7.64 -26.35
C SER A 73 8.19 6.21 -26.13
N TYR A 74 8.51 5.67 -24.95
CA TYR A 74 8.03 4.35 -24.51
C TYR A 74 6.50 4.23 -24.64
N ASN A 75 5.77 5.28 -24.23
CA ASN A 75 4.30 5.32 -24.26
C ASN A 75 3.71 5.38 -25.67
N CYS A 76 4.52 5.51 -26.73
CA CYS A 76 4.05 5.47 -28.12
C CYS A 76 3.92 4.05 -28.69
N PHE A 77 4.24 2.99 -27.93
CA PHE A 77 4.21 1.61 -28.43
C PHE A 77 3.22 0.74 -27.66
N ARG A 78 2.68 -0.28 -28.35
CA ARG A 78 1.90 -1.35 -27.73
C ARG A 78 2.86 -2.42 -27.23
N HIS A 79 2.87 -2.63 -25.92
CA HIS A 79 3.83 -3.54 -25.28
C HIS A 79 3.35 -5.00 -25.16
N ASP A 80 2.56 -5.48 -26.12
CA ASP A 80 2.00 -6.84 -26.12
C ASP A 80 3.02 -7.93 -26.48
N LYS A 81 4.20 -7.52 -26.99
CA LYS A 81 5.30 -8.42 -27.37
C LYS A 81 6.42 -8.46 -26.32
N THR A 82 6.45 -7.52 -25.38
CA THR A 82 7.52 -7.39 -24.36
C THR A 82 7.02 -7.38 -22.92
N LYS A 83 5.70 -7.35 -22.69
CA LYS A 83 5.10 -7.40 -21.35
C LYS A 83 4.02 -8.46 -21.23
N ASN A 84 3.94 -9.04 -20.03
CA ASN A 84 2.84 -9.94 -19.59
C ASN A 84 2.61 -11.16 -20.50
N LEU A 85 3.66 -11.64 -21.16
CA LEU A 85 3.58 -12.87 -21.96
C LEU A 85 3.21 -14.06 -21.09
N LYS A 86 2.58 -15.07 -21.67
CA LYS A 86 2.04 -16.22 -20.95
C LYS A 86 3.11 -16.95 -20.12
N GLU A 87 4.31 -17.04 -20.68
CA GLU A 87 5.50 -17.64 -20.13
C GLU A 87 5.92 -17.00 -18.81
N THR A 88 5.76 -15.67 -18.67
CA THR A 88 6.04 -14.93 -17.44
C THR A 88 5.29 -15.52 -16.25
N TYR A 89 3.98 -15.77 -16.38
CA TYR A 89 3.19 -16.36 -15.31
C TYR A 89 3.65 -17.79 -14.95
N ASN A 90 4.10 -18.56 -15.95
CA ASN A 90 4.60 -19.92 -15.72
C ASN A 90 5.94 -19.90 -14.98
N ILE A 91 6.86 -19.01 -15.36
CA ILE A 91 8.15 -18.82 -14.69
C ILE A 91 7.96 -18.49 -13.21
N LEU A 92 7.02 -17.60 -12.89
CA LEU A 92 6.74 -17.22 -11.50
C LEU A 92 6.13 -18.37 -10.69
N ARG A 93 5.27 -19.20 -11.30
CA ARG A 93 4.78 -20.44 -10.66
C ARG A 93 5.92 -21.41 -10.41
N GLU A 94 6.82 -21.57 -11.38
CA GLU A 94 7.98 -22.44 -11.27
C GLU A 94 8.99 -21.94 -10.22
N LEU A 95 9.16 -20.63 -10.09
CA LEU A 95 9.95 -20.05 -9.01
C LEU A 95 9.32 -20.34 -7.64
N GLY A 96 7.98 -20.27 -7.56
CA GLY A 96 7.22 -20.61 -6.36
C GLY A 96 7.40 -22.07 -5.90
N THR A 97 7.76 -23.01 -6.78
CA THR A 97 7.97 -24.42 -6.37
C THR A 97 9.18 -24.59 -5.45
N VAL A 98 10.10 -23.62 -5.39
CA VAL A 98 11.19 -23.63 -4.41
C VAL A 98 10.61 -23.71 -2.99
N PHE A 99 9.49 -23.05 -2.71
CA PHE A 99 8.84 -23.15 -1.39
C PHE A 99 8.27 -24.54 -1.07
N GLU A 100 8.13 -25.42 -2.05
CA GLU A 100 7.62 -26.79 -1.85
C GLU A 100 8.73 -27.80 -1.55
N GLU A 101 10.00 -27.40 -1.67
CA GLU A 101 11.13 -28.25 -1.32
C GLU A 101 11.09 -28.59 0.18
N ASN A 102 11.53 -29.79 0.53
CA ASN A 102 11.45 -30.32 1.90
C ASN A 102 12.00 -29.38 2.98
N LYS A 103 12.99 -28.56 2.63
CA LYS A 103 13.62 -27.59 3.53
C LYS A 103 12.71 -26.40 3.88
N TYR A 104 11.80 -26.02 2.99
CA TYR A 104 11.04 -24.76 3.10
C TYR A 104 9.52 -24.95 3.24
N LYS A 105 9.00 -26.14 2.88
CA LYS A 105 7.56 -26.43 2.78
C LYS A 105 6.74 -26.25 4.06
N ASP A 106 7.36 -26.32 5.23
CA ASP A 106 6.68 -26.25 6.52
C ASP A 106 6.48 -24.80 7.01
N GLN A 107 6.92 -23.80 6.23
CA GLN A 107 6.76 -22.38 6.56
C GLN A 107 5.88 -21.68 5.54
N PRO A 108 4.95 -20.80 5.96
CA PRO A 108 4.15 -20.01 5.03
C PRO A 108 5.04 -18.99 4.32
N ARG A 109 5.19 -19.16 3.00
CA ARG A 109 6.03 -18.28 2.16
C ARG A 109 5.27 -17.86 0.92
N LYS A 110 5.51 -16.63 0.47
CA LYS A 110 4.98 -16.08 -0.78
C LYS A 110 6.01 -15.22 -1.50
N LEU A 111 5.83 -15.15 -2.80
CA LEU A 111 6.37 -14.11 -3.67
C LEU A 111 5.39 -12.94 -3.68
N PHE A 112 5.88 -11.74 -3.38
CA PHE A 112 5.15 -10.49 -3.56
C PHE A 112 5.56 -9.87 -4.89
N LEU A 113 4.64 -9.78 -5.84
CA LEU A 113 4.99 -9.47 -7.23
C LEU A 113 4.70 -8.00 -7.53
N GLU A 114 5.71 -7.27 -7.99
CA GLU A 114 5.50 -5.94 -8.55
C GLU A 114 5.10 -6.05 -10.02
N ALA A 115 3.85 -5.69 -10.33
CA ALA A 115 3.35 -5.64 -11.69
C ALA A 115 2.57 -4.35 -11.96
N TYR A 116 3.21 -3.40 -12.64
CA TYR A 116 2.53 -2.23 -13.22
C TYR A 116 1.91 -2.62 -14.58
N THR A 117 0.67 -3.11 -14.52
CA THR A 117 -0.12 -3.57 -15.67
C THR A 117 -1.63 -3.46 -15.42
N THR A 118 -2.44 -3.83 -16.42
CA THR A 118 -3.90 -3.84 -16.33
C THR A 118 -4.39 -4.82 -15.26
N LEU A 119 -5.53 -4.53 -14.61
CA LEU A 119 -6.14 -5.43 -13.63
C LEU A 119 -6.31 -6.87 -14.17
N ASN A 120 -6.73 -7.01 -15.43
CA ASN A 120 -6.94 -8.31 -16.07
C ASN A 120 -5.64 -9.13 -16.17
N ASP A 121 -4.49 -8.49 -16.35
CA ASP A 121 -3.20 -9.18 -16.30
C ASP A 121 -2.73 -9.37 -14.87
N THR A 122 -2.96 -8.37 -14.00
CA THR A 122 -2.54 -8.43 -12.61
C THR A 122 -3.16 -9.63 -11.87
N ILE A 123 -4.45 -9.91 -12.07
CA ILE A 123 -5.12 -11.04 -11.42
C ILE A 123 -4.51 -12.40 -11.81
N LYS A 124 -3.89 -12.53 -13.00
CA LYS A 124 -3.28 -13.79 -13.46
C LYS A 124 -1.99 -14.14 -12.72
N TYR A 125 -1.39 -13.16 -12.03
CA TYR A 125 -0.20 -13.36 -11.19
C TYR A 125 -0.50 -14.03 -9.85
N TYR A 126 -1.76 -14.05 -9.41
CA TYR A 126 -2.13 -14.81 -8.22
C TYR A 126 -1.88 -16.30 -8.41
N SER A 127 -1.25 -16.91 -7.40
CA SER A 127 -1.08 -18.36 -7.31
C SER A 127 -0.95 -18.77 -5.85
N LYS A 128 -0.86 -20.08 -5.59
CA LYS A 128 -0.58 -20.63 -4.24
C LYS A 128 0.59 -19.92 -3.56
N HIS A 129 1.64 -19.63 -4.31
CA HIS A 129 2.92 -19.09 -3.81
C HIS A 129 3.17 -17.64 -4.19
N ALA A 130 2.21 -16.94 -4.81
CA ALA A 130 2.42 -15.58 -5.28
C ALA A 130 1.20 -14.68 -5.08
N THR A 131 1.47 -13.43 -4.70
CA THR A 131 0.46 -12.38 -4.54
C THR A 131 1.02 -11.08 -5.10
N PRO A 132 0.41 -10.48 -6.14
CA PRO A 132 0.82 -9.18 -6.64
C PRO A 132 0.48 -8.06 -5.65
N PHE A 133 1.29 -7.01 -5.64
CA PHE A 133 0.93 -5.76 -4.99
C PHE A 133 -0.24 -5.08 -5.71
N ASN A 134 -1.12 -4.46 -4.94
CA ASN A 134 -2.21 -3.65 -5.47
C ASN A 134 -1.84 -2.17 -5.41
N PHE A 135 -1.53 -1.62 -6.58
CA PHE A 135 -1.14 -0.22 -6.75
C PHE A 135 -2.33 0.72 -7.00
N ASN A 136 -3.58 0.28 -6.87
CA ASN A 136 -4.75 1.13 -7.14
C ASN A 136 -4.80 2.37 -6.23
N LEU A 137 -4.40 2.28 -4.95
CA LEU A 137 -4.37 3.46 -4.08
C LEU A 137 -3.26 4.46 -4.46
N LEU A 138 -2.26 4.05 -5.26
CA LEU A 138 -1.31 4.98 -5.87
C LEU A 138 -1.96 5.86 -6.93
N LEU A 139 -3.13 5.50 -7.47
CA LEU A 139 -3.87 6.28 -8.45
C LEU A 139 -4.72 7.40 -7.83
N LEU A 140 -4.86 7.45 -6.50
CA LEU A 140 -5.54 8.54 -5.83
C LEU A 140 -4.89 9.88 -6.19
N THR A 141 -5.72 10.87 -6.49
CA THR A 141 -5.31 12.26 -6.73
C THR A 141 -6.13 13.19 -5.85
N ARG A 142 -5.66 14.43 -5.65
CA ARG A 142 -6.34 15.39 -4.76
C ARG A 142 -7.80 15.65 -5.17
N ASP A 143 -8.13 15.56 -6.45
CA ASP A 143 -9.49 15.85 -6.97
C ASP A 143 -10.42 14.62 -6.97
N VAL A 144 -9.98 13.50 -6.39
CA VAL A 144 -10.74 12.25 -6.37
C VAL A 144 -12.08 12.42 -5.65
N ASN A 145 -13.15 11.89 -6.24
CA ASN A 145 -14.48 11.88 -5.64
C ASN A 145 -14.80 10.52 -4.97
N ALA A 146 -15.92 10.46 -4.24
CA ALA A 146 -16.30 9.27 -3.47
C ALA A 146 -16.59 8.04 -4.36
N THR A 147 -17.13 8.25 -5.56
CA THR A 147 -17.40 7.18 -6.54
C THR A 147 -16.09 6.59 -7.06
N GLU A 148 -15.08 7.42 -7.31
CA GLU A 148 -13.76 6.99 -7.79
C GLU A 148 -13.02 6.20 -6.70
N VAL A 149 -13.07 6.63 -5.44
CA VAL A 149 -12.53 5.87 -4.31
C VAL A 149 -13.21 4.51 -4.19
N GLU A 150 -14.55 4.48 -4.25
CA GLU A 150 -15.31 3.22 -4.23
C GLU A 150 -14.88 2.29 -5.37
N LYS A 151 -14.75 2.84 -6.58
CA LYS A 151 -14.34 2.10 -7.77
C LYS A 151 -12.94 1.50 -7.62
N LEU A 152 -11.96 2.25 -7.09
CA LEU A 152 -10.59 1.75 -6.87
C LEU A 152 -10.57 0.53 -5.93
N LEU A 153 -11.46 0.50 -4.94
CA LEU A 153 -11.60 -0.65 -4.04
C LEU A 153 -12.30 -1.82 -4.74
N LYS A 154 -13.52 -1.58 -5.27
CA LYS A 154 -14.39 -2.62 -5.83
C LYS A 154 -13.83 -3.28 -7.07
N ASP A 155 -13.21 -2.52 -7.97
CA ASP A 155 -12.59 -3.05 -9.19
C ASP A 155 -11.65 -4.22 -8.85
N TRP A 156 -10.89 -4.11 -7.76
CA TRP A 156 -9.97 -5.16 -7.34
C TRP A 156 -10.67 -6.27 -6.56
N THR A 157 -11.46 -5.93 -5.55
CA THR A 157 -12.04 -6.94 -4.65
C THR A 157 -13.09 -7.80 -5.32
N ASP A 158 -13.82 -7.27 -6.30
CA ASP A 158 -14.94 -7.98 -6.94
C ASP A 158 -14.45 -9.09 -7.89
N VAL A 159 -13.22 -8.96 -8.40
CA VAL A 159 -12.59 -9.95 -9.29
C VAL A 159 -11.62 -10.88 -8.57
N LEU A 160 -11.29 -10.59 -7.30
CA LEU A 160 -10.33 -11.38 -6.53
C LEU A 160 -10.98 -12.70 -6.08
N PRO A 161 -10.37 -13.87 -6.37
CA PRO A 161 -10.86 -15.15 -5.84
C PRO A 161 -10.86 -15.13 -4.30
N LYS A 162 -11.85 -15.78 -3.68
CA LYS A 162 -12.09 -15.73 -2.22
C LYS A 162 -10.91 -16.22 -1.38
N GLU A 163 -10.11 -17.13 -1.92
CA GLU A 163 -8.92 -17.70 -1.30
C GLU A 163 -7.69 -16.77 -1.36
N ASN A 164 -7.75 -15.72 -2.17
CA ASN A 164 -6.66 -14.78 -2.35
C ASN A 164 -6.87 -13.52 -1.50
N ARG A 165 -5.75 -12.88 -1.15
CA ARG A 165 -5.72 -11.63 -0.39
C ARG A 165 -5.07 -10.53 -1.22
N THR A 166 -5.59 -9.32 -1.11
CA THR A 166 -5.00 -8.12 -1.73
C THR A 166 -4.01 -7.45 -0.78
N ILE A 167 -3.08 -6.68 -1.34
CA ILE A 167 -2.06 -5.92 -0.62
C ILE A 167 -2.13 -4.48 -1.10
N TRP A 168 -2.80 -3.62 -0.36
CA TRP A 168 -2.95 -2.21 -0.67
C TRP A 168 -1.64 -1.47 -0.44
N VAL A 169 -1.20 -0.68 -1.44
CA VAL A 169 0.01 0.13 -1.37
C VAL A 169 -0.36 1.61 -1.50
N THR A 170 -0.04 2.40 -0.48
CA THR A 170 -0.30 3.85 -0.44
C THR A 170 0.89 4.69 -0.93
N GLY A 171 2.09 4.13 -0.89
CA GLY A 171 3.32 4.75 -1.38
C GLY A 171 4.43 3.73 -1.60
N ASN A 172 5.47 4.14 -2.32
CA ASN A 172 6.72 3.41 -2.48
C ASN A 172 7.83 4.34 -2.99
N HIS A 173 9.01 3.81 -3.23
CA HIS A 173 10.18 4.56 -3.70
C HIS A 173 10.16 4.99 -5.18
N ASP A 174 9.10 4.72 -5.94
CA ASP A 174 8.96 5.12 -7.35
C ASP A 174 7.77 6.07 -7.58
N ASN A 175 7.08 6.45 -6.51
CA ASN A 175 5.89 7.28 -6.57
C ASN A 175 6.00 8.42 -5.57
N PRO A 176 5.50 9.63 -5.91
CA PRO A 176 5.41 10.74 -4.97
C PRO A 176 4.76 10.31 -3.65
N ARG A 177 5.29 10.82 -2.53
CA ARG A 177 4.73 10.56 -1.20
C ARG A 177 3.26 10.97 -1.14
N ILE A 178 2.46 10.21 -0.39
CA ILE A 178 1.01 10.40 -0.37
C ILE A 178 0.61 11.81 0.09
N GLY A 179 1.32 12.39 1.07
CA GLY A 179 1.10 13.75 1.54
C GLY A 179 1.43 14.83 0.49
N THR A 180 2.34 14.56 -0.45
CA THR A 180 2.58 15.46 -1.58
C THR A 180 1.50 15.34 -2.64
N LYS A 181 1.07 14.11 -2.94
CA LYS A 181 0.09 13.84 -3.99
C LYS A 181 -1.35 14.24 -3.61
N MET A 182 -1.74 13.96 -2.37
CA MET A 182 -3.09 14.22 -1.86
C MET A 182 -3.19 15.48 -1.03
N GLY A 183 -2.06 15.97 -0.50
CA GLY A 183 -1.97 17.01 0.53
C GLY A 183 -1.74 16.41 1.91
N GLU A 184 -1.04 17.17 2.76
CA GLU A 184 -0.73 16.77 4.14
C GLU A 184 -2.00 16.53 4.97
N ASP A 185 -3.07 17.27 4.65
CA ASP A 185 -4.40 17.17 5.25
C ASP A 185 -5.13 15.85 4.98
N MET A 186 -4.66 15.05 4.01
CA MET A 186 -5.24 13.77 3.62
C MET A 186 -4.45 12.54 4.10
N ILE A 187 -3.27 12.72 4.71
CA ILE A 187 -2.39 11.62 5.13
C ILE A 187 -3.15 10.61 6.00
N ASP A 188 -3.77 11.11 7.08
CA ASP A 188 -4.51 10.25 8.02
C ASP A 188 -5.69 9.55 7.35
N ALA A 189 -6.44 10.26 6.50
CA ALA A 189 -7.62 9.71 5.85
C ALA A 189 -7.27 8.58 4.86
N VAL A 190 -6.15 8.71 4.14
CA VAL A 190 -5.66 7.64 3.24
C VAL A 190 -5.12 6.45 4.03
N SER A 191 -4.41 6.69 5.14
CA SER A 191 -4.01 5.59 6.05
C SER A 191 -5.24 4.87 6.61
N MET A 192 -6.25 5.61 7.09
CA MET A 192 -7.51 5.03 7.55
C MET A 192 -8.17 4.16 6.47
N LEU A 193 -8.22 4.63 5.21
CA LEU A 193 -8.75 3.87 4.08
C LEU A 193 -7.98 2.57 3.88
N SER A 194 -6.65 2.62 3.86
CA SER A 194 -5.83 1.43 3.60
C SER A 194 -5.92 0.39 4.71
N PHE A 195 -6.03 0.80 5.97
CA PHE A 195 -6.19 -0.12 7.11
C PHE A 195 -7.62 -0.69 7.20
N MET A 196 -8.63 0.10 6.81
CA MET A 196 -10.03 -0.35 6.82
C MET A 196 -10.39 -1.22 5.61
N ALA A 197 -9.71 -1.07 4.47
CA ALA A 197 -9.90 -1.92 3.30
C ALA A 197 -9.57 -3.39 3.61
N PRO A 198 -10.27 -4.37 2.99
CA PRO A 198 -10.01 -5.79 3.23
C PRO A 198 -8.67 -6.23 2.64
N GLY A 199 -7.96 -7.12 3.33
CA GLY A 199 -6.62 -7.58 2.93
C GLY A 199 -5.52 -6.93 3.76
N ASN A 200 -4.31 -6.90 3.21
CA ASN A 200 -3.14 -6.37 3.89
C ASN A 200 -2.85 -4.95 3.40
N THR A 201 -2.21 -4.14 4.23
CA THR A 201 -1.66 -2.83 3.86
C THR A 201 -0.14 -2.88 3.87
N VAL A 202 0.49 -2.12 2.98
CA VAL A 202 1.93 -1.89 2.93
C VAL A 202 2.19 -0.40 2.94
N THR A 203 3.07 -0.01 3.85
CA THR A 203 3.41 1.38 4.16
C THR A 203 4.83 1.65 3.75
N TYR A 204 5.03 2.78 3.07
CA TYR A 204 6.36 3.28 2.74
C TYR A 204 6.91 4.13 3.89
N TYR A 205 8.19 3.97 4.22
CA TYR A 205 8.76 4.65 5.39
C TYR A 205 8.55 6.17 5.32
N GLY A 206 8.20 6.75 6.46
CA GLY A 206 7.89 8.16 6.60
C GLY A 206 6.42 8.49 6.38
N GLU A 207 5.60 7.61 5.78
CA GLU A 207 4.14 7.81 5.72
C GLU A 207 3.53 7.92 7.12
N GLU A 208 4.04 7.14 8.08
CA GLU A 208 3.57 7.10 9.46
C GLU A 208 3.85 8.37 10.27
N ILE A 209 4.77 9.21 9.81
CA ILE A 209 5.07 10.53 10.41
C ILE A 209 4.69 11.69 9.48
N GLY A 210 4.06 11.40 8.35
CA GLY A 210 3.64 12.40 7.38
C GLY A 210 4.76 13.06 6.55
N MET A 211 5.83 12.32 6.24
CA MET A 211 6.85 12.81 5.30
C MET A 211 6.24 13.12 3.93
N VAL A 212 6.70 14.22 3.34
CA VAL A 212 6.38 14.69 1.98
C VAL A 212 7.64 14.78 1.14
N ASP A 213 7.46 14.78 -0.18
CA ASP A 213 8.54 14.91 -1.15
C ASP A 213 9.38 16.16 -0.89
N THR A 214 10.67 16.05 -1.17
CA THR A 214 11.60 17.17 -1.04
C THR A 214 11.93 17.75 -2.41
N TYR A 215 11.99 19.08 -2.50
CA TYR A 215 12.49 19.75 -3.70
C TYR A 215 13.94 19.31 -3.99
N MET A 216 14.13 18.64 -5.12
CA MET A 216 15.46 18.25 -5.59
C MET A 216 16.13 19.43 -6.30
N GLY A 217 17.12 20.01 -5.61
CA GLY A 217 17.99 21.03 -6.18
C GLY A 217 18.71 20.56 -7.45
N ARG A 218 19.38 21.47 -8.17
CA ARG A 218 19.99 21.21 -9.49
C ARG A 218 20.88 19.97 -9.56
N ASN A 219 21.52 19.59 -8.47
CA ASN A 219 22.48 18.49 -8.42
C ASN A 219 21.84 17.08 -8.34
N TYR A 220 20.53 16.98 -8.10
CA TYR A 220 19.84 15.71 -7.82
C TYR A 220 18.72 15.39 -8.81
N LYS A 221 18.66 16.09 -9.94
CA LYS A 221 17.60 15.94 -10.95
C LYS A 221 17.77 14.75 -11.90
N SER A 222 18.85 13.97 -11.76
CA SER A 222 19.13 12.84 -12.65
C SER A 222 18.14 11.70 -12.51
N ASP A 223 17.57 11.49 -11.31
CA ASP A 223 16.49 10.55 -11.08
C ASP A 223 15.26 11.34 -10.59
N PRO A 224 14.15 11.33 -11.35
CA PRO A 224 12.94 12.05 -10.97
C PRO A 224 12.29 11.53 -9.69
N ARG A 225 12.71 10.33 -9.22
CA ARG A 225 12.20 9.67 -8.00
C ARG A 225 12.96 10.03 -6.72
N ASN A 226 13.96 10.89 -6.83
CA ASN A 226 14.70 11.37 -5.67
C ASN A 226 13.85 12.15 -4.64
N PRO A 227 12.81 12.93 -5.02
CA PRO A 227 11.94 13.62 -4.06
C PRO A 227 11.34 12.71 -2.98
N GLU A 228 10.90 11.50 -3.33
CA GLU A 228 10.25 10.55 -2.44
C GLU A 228 11.26 9.68 -1.64
N ARG A 229 12.54 9.67 -2.02
CA ARG A 229 13.60 8.81 -1.44
C ARG A 229 14.46 9.47 -0.37
N THR A 230 14.09 10.67 0.08
CA THR A 230 14.92 11.42 1.03
C THR A 230 15.07 10.74 2.38
N PRO A 231 16.20 10.94 3.09
CA PRO A 231 16.45 10.25 4.35
C PRO A 231 15.34 10.43 5.39
N MET A 232 15.07 9.37 6.17
CA MET A 232 14.07 9.37 7.25
C MET A 232 14.31 10.49 8.27
N GLN A 233 13.23 11.12 8.72
CA GLN A 233 13.27 12.26 9.65
C GLN A 233 13.08 11.76 11.10
N TRP A 234 14.18 11.43 11.78
CA TRP A 234 14.14 10.89 13.15
C TRP A 234 13.96 11.95 14.22
N ASN A 235 14.71 13.05 14.16
CA ASN A 235 14.66 14.15 15.13
C ASN A 235 15.09 15.48 14.49
N SER A 236 15.23 16.54 15.30
CA SER A 236 15.60 17.89 14.85
C SER A 236 17.11 18.15 14.78
N ASN A 237 17.96 17.13 14.98
CA ASN A 237 19.41 17.27 14.91
C ASN A 237 19.91 17.25 13.44
N THR A 238 21.23 17.38 13.26
CA THR A 238 21.92 17.27 11.96
C THR A 238 21.33 16.17 11.08
N SER A 239 20.95 16.52 9.84
CA SER A 239 20.36 15.60 8.87
C SER A 239 19.18 14.81 9.43
N ALA A 240 18.35 15.45 10.23
CA ALA A 240 17.21 14.87 10.95
C ALA A 240 17.54 13.65 11.81
N GLY A 241 18.77 13.53 12.31
CA GLY A 241 19.23 12.36 13.06
C GLY A 241 19.49 11.12 12.20
N PHE A 242 19.29 11.18 10.87
CA PHE A 242 19.65 10.09 9.96
C PHE A 242 21.17 9.88 9.89
N SER A 243 21.94 10.97 10.02
CA SER A 243 23.40 10.93 10.00
C SER A 243 24.00 12.09 10.78
N ASN A 244 25.20 11.89 11.31
CA ASN A 244 25.96 12.95 11.98
C ASN A 244 26.67 13.91 11.00
N ILE A 245 26.58 13.67 9.68
CA ILE A 245 27.14 14.55 8.64
C ILE A 245 26.05 15.41 8.02
N THR A 246 26.38 16.63 7.62
CA THR A 246 25.44 17.61 7.03
C THR A 246 25.09 17.34 5.56
N LYS A 247 25.91 16.54 4.86
CA LYS A 247 25.70 16.21 3.45
C LYS A 247 25.53 14.71 3.27
N THR A 248 24.28 14.27 3.27
CA THR A 248 23.84 12.91 2.95
C THR A 248 23.78 12.68 1.44
N TRP A 249 23.51 11.44 1.02
CA TRP A 249 23.43 11.04 -0.38
C TRP A 249 22.29 11.75 -1.14
N LEU A 250 21.17 12.00 -0.47
CA LEU A 250 20.10 12.94 -0.87
C LEU A 250 19.88 13.96 0.25
N PRO A 251 19.43 15.19 -0.06
CA PRO A 251 19.10 16.17 0.97
C PRO A 251 17.91 15.69 1.81
N VAL A 252 17.94 16.01 3.10
CA VAL A 252 16.79 15.84 4.00
C VAL A 252 15.75 16.93 3.70
N ASN A 253 14.46 16.63 3.87
CA ASN A 253 13.40 17.64 3.70
C ASN A 253 13.64 18.81 4.67
N PRO A 254 13.63 20.08 4.23
CA PRO A 254 13.84 21.23 5.12
C PRO A 254 12.81 21.37 6.25
N ASN A 255 11.68 20.67 6.20
CA ASN A 255 10.68 20.64 7.28
C ASN A 255 11.03 19.72 8.46
N TYR A 256 12.18 19.03 8.44
CA TYR A 256 12.52 18.01 9.45
C TYR A 256 12.57 18.48 10.91
N TRP A 257 12.82 19.77 11.15
CA TRP A 257 12.79 20.34 12.50
C TRP A 257 11.38 20.35 13.09
N ASP A 258 10.35 20.32 12.23
CA ASP A 258 8.94 20.30 12.58
C ASP A 258 8.33 18.90 12.44
N ILE A 259 8.56 18.24 11.30
CA ILE A 259 8.05 16.89 11.01
C ILE A 259 9.17 15.88 11.29
N ASN A 260 9.09 15.14 12.39
CA ASN A 260 10.04 14.07 12.70
C ASN A 260 9.48 13.11 13.74
N GLN A 261 10.06 11.90 13.78
CA GLN A 261 9.61 10.83 14.66
C GLN A 261 9.63 11.20 16.15
N GLU A 262 10.66 11.91 16.64
CA GLU A 262 10.78 12.30 18.04
C GLU A 262 9.65 13.24 18.47
N LYS A 263 9.36 14.27 17.68
CA LYS A 263 8.28 15.22 17.95
C LYS A 263 6.91 14.55 17.84
N GLU A 264 6.68 13.80 16.77
CA GLU A 264 5.45 13.03 16.54
C GLU A 264 5.17 12.04 17.68
N ALA A 265 6.21 11.38 18.21
CA ALA A 265 6.06 10.46 19.33
C ALA A 265 5.75 11.15 20.67
N ALA A 266 6.10 12.42 20.83
CA ALA A 266 5.87 13.20 22.04
C ALA A 266 4.49 13.89 22.07
N ASP A 267 3.92 14.19 20.89
CA ASP A 267 2.59 14.78 20.80
C ASP A 267 1.50 13.72 21.07
N LYS A 268 0.44 14.11 21.77
CA LYS A 268 -0.72 13.25 22.03
C LYS A 268 -1.54 13.03 20.77
N LYS A 269 -1.57 14.00 19.86
CA LYS A 269 -2.33 13.93 18.60
C LYS A 269 -1.41 14.28 17.42
N SER A 270 -0.89 13.25 16.78
CA SER A 270 0.09 13.33 15.68
C SER A 270 -0.27 12.28 14.60
N HIS A 271 0.33 12.37 13.41
CA HIS A 271 0.22 11.30 12.41
C HIS A 271 0.69 9.96 12.97
N LEU A 272 1.81 9.94 13.68
CA LEU A 272 2.34 8.72 14.31
C LEU A 272 1.41 8.14 15.38
N THR A 273 0.77 8.96 16.22
CA THR A 273 -0.17 8.43 17.21
C THR A 273 -1.43 7.86 16.56
N ILE A 274 -1.97 8.55 15.54
CA ILE A 274 -3.08 8.05 14.73
C ILE A 274 -2.71 6.74 14.03
N TYR A 275 -1.52 6.67 13.44
CA TYR A 275 -1.03 5.49 12.73
C TYR A 275 -0.87 4.29 13.68
N LYS A 276 -0.35 4.50 14.90
CA LYS A 276 -0.30 3.44 15.93
C LYS A 276 -1.70 2.96 16.30
N SER A 277 -2.68 3.84 16.46
CA SER A 277 -4.07 3.45 16.71
C SER A 277 -4.67 2.65 15.55
N LEU A 278 -4.28 2.92 14.29
CA LEU A 278 -4.69 2.13 13.13
C LEU A 278 -4.07 0.72 13.13
N VAL A 279 -2.82 0.59 13.56
CA VAL A 279 -2.18 -0.73 13.75
C VAL A 279 -2.89 -1.51 14.85
N GLU A 280 -3.21 -0.88 15.97
CA GLU A 280 -3.98 -1.52 17.05
C GLU A 280 -5.38 -1.93 16.60
N LEU A 281 -6.05 -1.11 15.78
CA LEU A 281 -7.37 -1.37 15.22
C LEU A 281 -7.41 -2.68 14.39
N GLN A 282 -6.29 -3.11 13.80
CA GLN A 282 -6.23 -4.39 13.07
C GLN A 282 -6.55 -5.59 13.96
N ASN A 283 -6.32 -5.50 15.28
CA ASN A 283 -6.71 -6.56 16.22
C ASN A 283 -8.23 -6.67 16.38
N ASP A 284 -8.96 -5.57 16.17
CA ASP A 284 -10.43 -5.51 16.31
C ASP A 284 -11.16 -5.84 15.00
N ILE A 285 -10.49 -5.63 13.86
CA ILE A 285 -11.02 -5.93 12.54
C ILE A 285 -10.58 -7.34 12.14
N ILE A 286 -11.45 -8.33 12.38
CA ILE A 286 -11.20 -9.71 11.94
C ILE A 286 -10.92 -9.72 10.43
N GLU A 287 -9.81 -10.33 10.03
CA GLU A 287 -9.28 -10.25 8.66
C GLU A 287 -10.33 -10.59 7.58
N ASP A 288 -11.17 -11.61 7.79
CA ASP A 288 -12.18 -12.07 6.83
C ASP A 288 -13.55 -11.37 6.98
N SER A 289 -13.61 -10.26 7.72
CA SER A 289 -14.84 -9.49 7.88
C SER A 289 -15.30 -8.92 6.54
N ASN A 290 -16.54 -9.24 6.16
CA ASN A 290 -17.21 -8.57 5.05
C ASN A 290 -17.20 -7.05 5.26
N TYR A 291 -17.09 -6.33 4.15
CA TYR A 291 -17.13 -4.89 4.12
C TYR A 291 -18.24 -4.41 3.19
N THR A 292 -18.74 -3.20 3.43
CA THR A 292 -19.65 -2.48 2.52
C THR A 292 -19.17 -1.06 2.36
N THR A 293 -19.43 -0.47 1.19
CA THR A 293 -19.08 0.91 0.86
C THR A 293 -20.34 1.71 0.59
N HIS A 294 -20.28 3.01 0.89
CA HIS A 294 -21.42 3.92 0.75
C HIS A 294 -20.94 5.28 0.25
N ILE A 295 -21.65 5.85 -0.71
CA ILE A 295 -21.45 7.21 -1.19
C ILE A 295 -22.49 8.10 -0.50
N LEU A 296 -22.05 8.89 0.49
CA LEU A 296 -22.96 9.71 1.31
C LEU A 296 -23.21 11.08 0.69
N ALA A 297 -22.26 11.58 -0.09
CA ALA A 297 -22.30 12.78 -0.92
C ALA A 297 -21.24 12.65 -2.03
N PRO A 298 -21.18 13.52 -3.06
CA PRO A 298 -20.22 13.41 -4.16
C PRO A 298 -18.76 13.25 -3.70
N TYR A 299 -18.38 13.91 -2.61
CA TYR A 299 -17.04 13.86 -2.01
C TYR A 299 -17.05 13.27 -0.59
N VAL A 300 -18.09 12.53 -0.19
CA VAL A 300 -18.10 11.86 1.12
C VAL A 300 -18.23 10.35 0.91
N PHE A 301 -17.12 9.66 1.13
CA PHE A 301 -17.01 8.21 1.04
C PHE A 301 -17.11 7.58 2.42
N ALA A 302 -17.76 6.43 2.52
CA ALA A 302 -17.79 5.64 3.74
C ALA A 302 -17.55 4.16 3.47
N LEU A 303 -16.85 3.50 4.41
CA LEU A 303 -16.55 2.08 4.39
C LEU A 303 -16.88 1.49 5.76
N LYS A 304 -17.81 0.54 5.78
CA LYS A 304 -18.14 -0.25 6.98
C LYS A 304 -17.45 -1.61 6.91
N ARG A 305 -16.69 -1.99 7.94
CA ARG A 305 -16.05 -3.30 8.07
C ARG A 305 -16.05 -3.71 9.54
N ALA A 306 -16.44 -4.96 9.82
CA ALA A 306 -16.69 -5.44 11.18
C ALA A 306 -17.64 -4.46 11.93
N ASN A 307 -17.26 -4.03 13.14
CA ASN A 307 -18.02 -3.08 13.96
C ASN A 307 -17.61 -1.61 13.75
N HIS A 308 -16.87 -1.32 12.69
CA HIS A 308 -16.28 -0.02 12.41
C HIS A 308 -16.84 0.61 11.13
N LEU A 309 -16.95 1.93 11.13
CA LEU A 309 -17.39 2.75 10.00
C LEU A 309 -16.37 3.87 9.78
N LEU A 310 -15.62 3.79 8.69
CA LEU A 310 -14.82 4.89 8.18
C LEU A 310 -15.71 5.85 7.40
N VAL A 311 -15.56 7.16 7.64
CA VAL A 311 -16.14 8.24 6.86
C VAL A 311 -15.02 9.22 6.49
N ILE A 312 -14.90 9.54 5.20
CA ILE A 312 -13.88 10.46 4.66
C ILE A 312 -14.59 11.58 3.91
N ASN A 313 -14.25 12.82 4.25
CA ASN A 313 -14.54 13.98 3.42
C ASN A 313 -13.38 14.22 2.45
N LEU A 314 -13.64 14.08 1.16
CA LEU A 314 -12.71 14.31 0.06
C LEU A 314 -12.85 15.72 -0.53
N ASP A 315 -13.70 16.59 0.02
CA ASP A 315 -13.86 17.97 -0.45
C ASP A 315 -12.88 18.91 0.27
N ASP A 316 -12.56 20.04 -0.37
CA ASP A 316 -11.84 21.17 0.25
C ASP A 316 -12.78 22.05 1.10
N ARG A 317 -14.02 21.60 1.31
CA ARG A 317 -15.06 22.29 2.09
C ARG A 317 -15.61 21.40 3.18
N ASP A 318 -16.14 22.02 4.22
CA ASP A 318 -16.91 21.31 5.23
C ASP A 318 -18.11 20.58 4.59
N GLN A 319 -18.46 19.42 5.15
CA GLN A 319 -19.60 18.60 4.73
C GLN A 319 -20.49 18.26 5.92
N GLU A 320 -21.81 18.40 5.73
CA GLU A 320 -22.82 17.87 6.65
C GLU A 320 -23.24 16.46 6.20
N VAL A 321 -22.74 15.45 6.90
CA VAL A 321 -22.92 14.05 6.52
C VAL A 321 -24.16 13.46 7.19
N ASN A 322 -25.05 12.88 6.40
CA ASN A 322 -26.21 12.14 6.90
C ASN A 322 -25.91 10.63 6.99
N LEU A 323 -25.65 10.14 8.20
CA LEU A 323 -25.35 8.73 8.44
C LEU A 323 -26.57 7.81 8.33
N THR A 324 -27.81 8.33 8.39
CA THR A 324 -29.02 7.51 8.21
C THR A 324 -29.14 6.89 6.83
N LYS A 325 -28.30 7.30 5.86
CA LYS A 325 -28.20 6.69 4.53
C LYS A 325 -27.60 5.28 4.56
N ILE A 326 -26.87 4.94 5.62
CA ILE A 326 -26.33 3.60 5.83
C ILE A 326 -27.34 2.83 6.68
N HIS A 327 -28.04 1.90 6.05
CA HIS A 327 -28.92 0.96 6.76
C HIS A 327 -28.08 0.05 7.62
N ASP A 328 -28.54 -0.26 8.85
CA ASP A 328 -27.91 -1.18 9.84
C ASP A 328 -26.92 -0.56 10.86
N LEU A 329 -26.83 0.78 10.94
CA LEU A 329 -26.09 1.45 12.00
C LEU A 329 -26.88 1.48 13.32
N GLN A 330 -26.16 1.44 14.44
CA GLN A 330 -26.75 1.73 15.75
C GLN A 330 -27.10 3.21 15.88
N ALA A 331 -28.08 3.52 16.72
CA ALA A 331 -28.56 4.89 16.92
C ALA A 331 -27.46 5.87 17.36
N THR A 332 -26.47 5.38 18.11
CA THR A 332 -25.29 6.13 18.56
C THR A 332 -24.04 5.33 18.26
N LEU A 333 -23.03 5.99 17.71
CA LEU A 333 -21.68 5.48 17.51
C LEU A 333 -20.70 6.31 18.33
N LYS A 334 -19.51 5.79 18.59
CA LYS A 334 -18.40 6.54 19.19
C LYS A 334 -17.29 6.75 18.18
N VAL A 335 -16.56 7.86 18.30
CA VAL A 335 -15.34 8.08 17.52
C VAL A 335 -14.24 7.18 18.09
N ARG A 336 -13.68 6.28 17.27
CA ARG A 336 -12.51 5.45 17.62
C ARG A 336 -11.21 6.15 17.25
N ILE A 337 -11.13 6.67 16.02
CA ILE A 337 -9.95 7.34 15.47
C ILE A 337 -10.43 8.56 14.69
N SER A 338 -9.71 9.67 14.80
CA SER A 338 -9.99 10.90 14.07
C SER A 338 -8.69 11.47 13.50
N SER A 339 -8.73 11.93 12.25
CA SER A 339 -7.62 12.65 11.61
C SER A 339 -7.26 13.93 12.37
N LEU A 340 -6.06 14.47 12.14
CA LEU A 340 -5.58 15.69 12.79
C LEU A 340 -6.56 16.85 12.60
N ASN A 341 -7.04 17.04 11.37
CA ASN A 341 -7.97 18.08 10.95
C ASN A 341 -9.46 17.80 11.27
N ALA A 342 -9.82 16.64 11.83
CA ALA A 342 -11.21 16.34 12.19
C ALA A 342 -11.79 17.32 13.23
N ALA A 343 -13.11 17.56 13.16
CA ALA A 343 -13.83 18.38 14.14
C ALA A 343 -14.18 17.62 15.42
N VAL A 344 -14.15 16.29 15.38
CA VAL A 344 -14.46 15.37 16.48
C VAL A 344 -13.18 14.65 16.93
N THR A 345 -13.20 14.13 18.14
CA THR A 345 -12.07 13.47 18.80
C THR A 345 -12.48 12.11 19.35
N GLU A 346 -11.49 11.27 19.67
CA GLU A 346 -11.74 9.93 20.22
C GLU A 346 -12.65 9.99 21.46
N GLY A 347 -13.66 9.12 21.49
CA GLY A 347 -14.64 9.03 22.56
C GLY A 347 -15.91 9.86 22.36
N ASP A 348 -15.92 10.83 21.44
CA ASP A 348 -17.11 11.63 21.13
C ASP A 348 -18.27 10.72 20.66
N GLU A 349 -19.49 11.02 21.12
CA GLU A 349 -20.70 10.28 20.73
C GLU A 349 -21.39 10.94 19.53
N ILE A 350 -21.62 10.15 18.49
CA ILE A 350 -22.27 10.56 17.24
C ILE A 350 -23.63 9.88 17.16
N LYS A 351 -24.70 10.64 17.29
CA LYS A 351 -26.07 10.16 17.02
C LYS A 351 -26.28 10.14 15.52
N ILE A 352 -26.64 9.00 14.94
CA ILE A 352 -26.78 8.87 13.48
C ILE A 352 -27.91 9.72 12.91
N ALA A 353 -28.88 10.11 13.74
CA ALA A 353 -29.99 10.98 13.38
C ALA A 353 -29.56 12.45 13.22
N ASP A 354 -28.44 12.83 13.83
CA ASP A 354 -27.86 14.16 13.72
C ASP A 354 -26.93 14.23 12.49
N LYS A 355 -26.60 15.44 12.04
CA LYS A 355 -25.60 15.64 10.99
C LYS A 355 -24.21 15.49 11.58
N LEU A 356 -23.39 14.62 11.00
CA LEU A 356 -21.96 14.57 11.29
C LEU A 356 -21.25 15.68 10.51
N TRP A 357 -20.71 16.66 11.22
CA TRP A 357 -19.91 17.73 10.63
C TRP A 357 -18.48 17.24 10.33
N MET A 358 -18.12 17.22 9.05
CA MET A 358 -16.79 16.81 8.58
C MET A 358 -16.04 18.02 8.02
N ARG A 359 -14.87 18.33 8.59
CA ARG A 359 -13.98 19.38 8.07
C ARG A 359 -13.37 18.99 6.72
N PRO A 360 -12.86 19.94 5.92
CA PRO A 360 -12.17 19.65 4.66
C PRO A 360 -11.14 18.55 4.85
N ARG A 361 -11.12 17.58 3.94
CA ARG A 361 -10.10 16.53 3.90
C ARG A 361 -9.99 15.65 5.16
N SER A 362 -10.98 15.70 6.05
CA SER A 362 -10.93 14.93 7.30
C SER A 362 -11.45 13.49 7.14
N GLY A 363 -10.85 12.58 7.89
CA GLY A 363 -11.29 11.20 8.08
C GLY A 363 -11.64 10.90 9.54
N VAL A 364 -12.66 10.08 9.76
CA VAL A 364 -13.05 9.55 11.07
C VAL A 364 -13.40 8.07 10.97
N ILE A 365 -12.99 7.28 11.96
CA ILE A 365 -13.43 5.91 12.17
C ILE A 365 -14.34 5.90 13.38
N LEU A 366 -15.60 5.57 13.15
CA LEU A 366 -16.61 5.38 14.17
C LEU A 366 -16.72 3.89 14.51
N TYR A 367 -17.12 3.57 15.73
CA TYR A 367 -17.36 2.21 16.15
C TYR A 367 -18.59 2.11 17.03
N ASN A 368 -19.16 0.91 17.03
CA ASN A 368 -20.25 0.58 17.91
C ASN A 368 -19.71 0.23 19.30
N SER A 369 -20.08 1.00 20.32
CA SER A 369 -19.69 0.73 21.71
C SER A 369 -20.64 -0.22 22.45
N ALA A 370 -21.58 -0.87 21.78
CA ALA A 370 -22.49 -1.82 22.42
C ALA A 370 -21.69 -2.85 23.22
N VAL A 371 -21.89 -2.77 24.53
CA VAL A 371 -21.29 -3.50 25.66
C VAL A 371 -20.61 -4.78 25.21
N MET A 372 -19.32 -4.94 25.57
CA MET A 372 -18.69 -6.26 25.64
C MET A 372 -19.65 -7.19 26.41
N ASN A 373 -20.47 -7.96 25.69
CA ASN A 373 -21.28 -9.01 26.27
C ASN A 373 -20.28 -10.01 26.82
N THR A 374 -19.99 -9.90 28.12
CA THR A 374 -19.72 -10.90 29.19
C THR A 374 -19.10 -12.28 28.89
N ILE A 375 -18.89 -12.67 27.64
CA ILE A 375 -18.25 -13.92 27.22
C ILE A 375 -16.73 -13.83 27.40
N SER A 376 -16.10 -12.67 27.21
CA SER A 376 -14.65 -12.53 27.40
C SER A 376 -14.21 -12.56 28.87
N ILE A 377 -15.07 -12.15 29.81
CA ILE A 377 -14.74 -12.20 31.25
C ILE A 377 -14.89 -13.64 31.79
N LEU A 378 -15.82 -14.44 31.26
CA LEU A 378 -15.96 -15.85 31.64
C LEU A 378 -14.82 -16.73 31.10
N LEU A 379 -14.25 -16.42 29.94
CA LEU A 379 -13.07 -17.13 29.43
C LEU A 379 -11.79 -16.83 30.23
N ILE A 380 -11.62 -15.60 30.71
CA ILE A 380 -10.47 -15.23 31.55
C ILE A 380 -10.60 -15.87 32.95
N ILE A 381 -11.81 -15.93 33.52
CA ILE A 381 -12.04 -16.57 34.83
C ILE A 381 -11.97 -18.10 34.73
N GLY A 382 -12.42 -18.71 33.62
CA GLY A 382 -12.35 -20.15 33.39
C GLY A 382 -10.92 -20.70 33.22
N LEU A 383 -10.01 -19.93 32.61
CA LEU A 383 -8.60 -20.32 32.46
C LEU A 383 -7.81 -20.20 33.78
N SER A 384 -8.18 -19.28 34.67
CA SER A 384 -7.57 -19.19 36.00
C SER A 384 -7.96 -20.33 36.97
N PHE A 385 -9.12 -20.97 36.77
CA PHE A 385 -9.54 -22.13 37.58
C PHE A 385 -8.93 -23.45 37.11
N LEU A 386 -8.55 -23.59 35.83
CA LEU A 386 -7.87 -24.79 35.34
C LEU A 386 -6.38 -24.87 35.74
N HIS A 387 -5.73 -23.74 36.01
CA HIS A 387 -4.33 -23.72 36.48
C HIS A 387 -4.14 -24.01 37.97
N SER A 388 -5.23 -24.17 38.74
CA SER A 388 -5.18 -24.50 40.17
C SER A 388 -5.58 -25.95 40.46
N LEU A 389 -5.74 -26.78 39.44
CA LEU A 389 -6.15 -28.19 39.53
C LEU A 389 -5.28 -29.17 38.70
N ILE A 390 -4.05 -28.77 38.33
CA ILE A 390 -3.03 -29.66 37.75
C ILE A 390 -1.78 -29.65 38.62
#